data_AF-A0A7J6NKI4-F1
#
_entry.id   AF-A0A7J6NKI4-F1
#
_cell.length_a   1.000
_cell.length_b   1.000
_cell.length_c   1.000
_cell.angle_alpha   90.00
_cell.angle_beta   90.00
_cell.angle_gamma   90.00
#
_symmetry.space_group_name_H-M   'P 1'
#
loop_
_entity.id
_entity.type
_entity.pdbx_description
1 polymer ?
#
loop_
_entity_poly.entity_id
_entity_poly.type
_entity_poly.pdbx_seq_one_letter_code
_entity_poly.pdbx_strand_id
1 'polypeptide(L)'
;VKENQRLRIKHSDDPTKFLESEVSLAEEIRRLTELAVNPAELYPAFVAAHGGRVVVGLLQHANVDICAEALAVLSDLTEPEVMADCEDKVAGDFVESLVTDAKLPSIYIETLWRIYREQG
;
A
#
# COMPACT_ATOMS: atom_id res chain seq x y z
N VAL A 1 -9.58 3.97 2.69
CA VAL A 1 -9.89 2.52 2.89
C VAL A 1 -11.30 2.26 3.42
N LYS A 2 -11.64 2.70 4.65
CA LYS A 2 -12.92 2.36 5.32
C LYS A 2 -14.17 2.73 4.51
N GLU A 3 -14.16 3.88 3.84
CA GLU A 3 -15.32 4.33 3.05
C GLU A 3 -15.59 3.42 1.85
N ASN A 4 -14.55 3.07 1.08
CA ASN A 4 -14.67 2.12 -0.02
C ASN A 4 -15.18 0.75 0.49
N GLN A 5 -14.60 0.22 1.56
CA GLN A 5 -15.07 -1.05 2.16
C GLN A 5 -16.55 -0.98 2.57
N ARG A 6 -16.97 0.13 3.17
CA ARG A 6 -18.37 0.35 3.57
C ARG A 6 -19.31 0.38 2.36
N LEU A 7 -18.94 1.06 1.28
CA LEU A 7 -19.73 1.11 0.05
C LEU A 7 -19.80 -0.26 -0.64
N ARG A 8 -18.71 -1.03 -0.67
CA ARG A 8 -18.68 -2.40 -1.20
C ARG A 8 -19.59 -3.35 -0.43
N ILE A 9 -19.65 -3.23 0.89
CA ILE A 9 -20.58 -4.00 1.73
C ILE A 9 -22.03 -3.57 1.48
N LYS A 10 -22.27 -2.26 1.37
CA LYS A 10 -23.62 -1.70 1.20
C LYS A 10 -24.22 -1.97 -0.19
N HIS A 11 -23.37 -2.04 -1.22
CA HIS A 11 -23.76 -2.13 -2.62
C HIS A 11 -23.01 -3.28 -3.32
N SER A 12 -23.02 -4.47 -2.70
CA SER A 12 -22.24 -5.62 -3.17
C SER A 12 -22.67 -6.15 -4.55
N ASP A 13 -23.90 -5.86 -4.96
CA ASP A 13 -24.52 -6.24 -6.22
C ASP A 13 -24.39 -5.19 -7.33
N ASP A 14 -23.94 -3.97 -7.00
CA ASP A 14 -23.80 -2.87 -7.96
C ASP A 14 -22.42 -2.18 -7.84
N PRO A 15 -21.41 -2.67 -8.60
CA PRO A 15 -20.07 -2.10 -8.62
C PRO A 15 -19.99 -0.62 -8.96
N THR A 16 -20.98 -0.08 -9.69
CA THR A 16 -20.99 1.33 -10.09
C THR A 16 -21.13 2.27 -8.88
N LYS A 17 -21.66 1.78 -7.75
CA LYS A 17 -21.87 2.56 -6.52
C LYS A 17 -20.62 2.80 -5.69
N PHE A 18 -19.53 2.09 -5.95
CA PHE A 18 -18.27 2.28 -5.24
C PHE A 18 -17.10 2.66 -6.14
N LEU A 19 -17.30 2.75 -7.47
CA LEU A 19 -16.27 3.13 -8.43
C LEU A 19 -15.56 4.45 -8.07
N GLU A 20 -16.32 5.51 -7.78
CA GLU A 20 -15.75 6.81 -7.41
C GLU A 20 -14.88 6.72 -6.14
N SER A 21 -15.31 5.92 -5.16
CA SER A 21 -14.53 5.68 -3.95
C SER A 21 -13.28 4.83 -4.19
N GLU A 22 -13.27 3.97 -5.22
CA GLU A 22 -12.07 3.23 -5.62
C GLU A 22 -11.06 4.14 -6.30
N VAL A 23 -11.51 5.05 -7.18
CA VAL A 23 -10.65 6.07 -7.80
C VAL A 23 -10.04 6.97 -6.73
N SER A 24 -10.87 7.51 -5.83
CA SER A 24 -10.38 8.35 -4.73
C SER A 24 -9.40 7.58 -3.83
N LEU A 25 -9.66 6.30 -3.55
CA LEU A 25 -8.74 5.47 -2.78
C LEU A 25 -7.40 5.26 -3.50
N ALA A 26 -7.41 4.98 -4.81
CA ALA A 26 -6.19 4.84 -5.60
C ALA A 26 -5.35 6.13 -5.59
N GLU A 27 -6.00 7.30 -5.69
CA GLU A 27 -5.30 8.58 -5.57
C GLU A 27 -4.68 8.82 -4.19
N GLU A 28 -5.39 8.46 -3.11
CA GLU A 28 -4.82 8.53 -1.75
C GLU A 28 -3.63 7.58 -1.57
N ILE A 29 -3.69 6.39 -2.17
CA ILE A 29 -2.56 5.45 -2.15
C ILE A 29 -1.38 6.08 -2.87
N ARG A 30 -1.58 6.60 -4.08
CA ARG A 30 -0.53 7.26 -4.87
C ARG A 30 0.11 8.44 -4.16
N ARG A 31 -0.66 9.23 -3.40
CA ARG A 31 -0.14 10.34 -2.59
C ARG A 31 0.94 9.91 -1.60
N LEU A 32 0.95 8.65 -1.16
CA LEU A 32 1.98 8.15 -0.25
C LEU A 32 3.39 8.16 -0.86
N THR A 33 3.53 8.22 -2.19
CA THR A 33 4.83 8.42 -2.85
C THR A 33 5.52 9.72 -2.42
N GLU A 34 4.77 10.72 -1.94
CA GLU A 34 5.33 11.97 -1.40
C GLU A 34 6.22 11.75 -0.18
N LEU A 35 6.08 10.62 0.52
CA LEU A 35 6.96 10.26 1.64
C LEU A 35 8.43 10.10 1.18
N ALA A 36 8.66 9.70 -0.07
CA ALA A 36 10.00 9.55 -0.64
C ALA A 36 10.71 10.89 -0.89
N VAL A 37 10.01 12.03 -0.82
CA VAL A 37 10.61 13.36 -1.02
C VAL A 37 11.49 13.77 0.17
N ASN A 38 11.13 13.35 1.38
CA ASN A 38 11.90 13.61 2.60
C ASN A 38 11.78 12.41 3.55
N PRO A 39 12.36 11.26 3.18
CA PRO A 39 12.08 9.99 3.83
C PRO A 39 12.63 9.97 5.27
N ALA A 40 13.74 10.65 5.54
CA ALA A 40 14.32 10.78 6.88
C ALA A 40 13.35 11.40 7.91
N GLU A 41 12.53 12.38 7.49
CA GLU A 41 11.55 13.05 8.36
C GLU A 41 10.19 12.34 8.34
N LEU A 42 9.78 11.82 7.18
CA LEU A 42 8.41 11.34 6.96
C LEU A 42 8.23 9.86 7.31
N TYR A 43 9.25 9.01 7.16
CA TYR A 43 9.14 7.58 7.47
C TYR A 43 8.86 7.32 8.95
N PRO A 44 9.48 8.03 9.92
CA PRO A 44 9.14 7.85 11.33
C PRO A 44 7.65 8.11 11.62
N ALA A 45 7.06 9.14 11.01
CA ALA A 45 5.65 9.46 11.16
C ALA A 45 4.76 8.38 10.53
N PHE A 46 5.14 7.89 9.35
CA PHE A 46 4.45 6.78 8.68
C PHE A 46 4.45 5.49 9.51
N VAL A 47 5.62 5.12 10.08
CA VAL A 47 5.76 3.95 10.96
C VAL A 47 4.92 4.10 12.22
N ALA A 48 4.98 5.26 12.87
CA ALA A 48 4.19 5.55 14.07
C ALA A 48 2.67 5.50 13.82
N ALA A 49 2.24 5.86 12.61
CA ALA A 49 0.84 5.77 12.18
C ALA A 49 0.42 4.36 11.74
N HIS A 50 1.30 3.36 11.82
CA HIS A 50 1.10 2.02 11.28
C HIS A 50 0.78 2.00 9.78
N GLY A 51 1.33 2.96 9.02
CA GLY A 51 1.10 3.10 7.59
C GLY A 51 1.42 1.82 6.81
N GLY A 52 2.50 1.12 7.19
CA GLY A 52 2.89 -0.16 6.59
C GLY A 52 1.77 -1.20 6.60
N ARG A 53 1.05 -1.35 7.73
CA ARG A 53 -0.08 -2.28 7.83
C ARG A 53 -1.24 -1.89 6.90
N VAL A 54 -1.46 -0.59 6.71
CA VAL A 54 -2.51 -0.08 5.81
C VAL A 54 -2.15 -0.37 4.35
N VAL A 55 -0.94 -0.02 3.92
CA VAL A 55 -0.49 -0.19 2.53
C VAL A 55 -0.38 -1.67 2.17
N VAL A 56 0.28 -2.47 3.00
CA VAL A 56 0.41 -3.92 2.75
C VAL A 56 -0.95 -4.62 2.78
N GLY A 57 -1.87 -4.20 3.65
CA GLY A 57 -3.24 -4.73 3.66
C GLY A 57 -4.01 -4.46 2.36
N LEU A 58 -3.68 -3.38 1.63
CA LEU A 58 -4.30 -3.08 0.34
C LEU A 58 -3.86 -4.03 -0.79
N LEU A 59 -2.75 -4.76 -0.62
CA LEU A 59 -2.33 -5.81 -1.56
C LEU A 59 -3.33 -6.96 -1.64
N GLN A 60 -4.14 -7.16 -0.60
CA GLN A 60 -5.20 -8.17 -0.57
C GLN A 60 -6.55 -7.63 -1.05
N HIS A 61 -6.61 -6.37 -1.49
CA HIS A 61 -7.85 -5.76 -1.95
C HIS A 61 -8.47 -6.53 -3.12
N ALA A 62 -9.80 -6.56 -3.23
CA ALA A 62 -10.49 -7.34 -4.26
C ALA A 62 -10.58 -6.64 -5.62
N ASN A 63 -10.21 -5.35 -5.70
CA ASN A 63 -9.93 -4.69 -6.98
C ASN A 63 -8.41 -4.73 -7.21
N VAL A 64 -8.00 -5.38 -8.30
CA VAL A 64 -6.58 -5.57 -8.68
C VAL A 64 -5.86 -4.27 -8.97
N ASP A 65 -6.54 -3.25 -9.49
CA ASP A 65 -5.94 -1.94 -9.78
C ASP A 65 -5.45 -1.27 -8.49
N ILE A 66 -6.22 -1.38 -7.40
CA ILE A 66 -5.82 -0.89 -6.07
C ILE A 66 -4.61 -1.67 -5.54
N CYS A 67 -4.52 -2.97 -5.84
CA CYS A 67 -3.38 -3.78 -5.44
C CYS A 67 -2.12 -3.36 -6.21
N ALA A 68 -2.25 -3.14 -7.52
CA ALA A 68 -1.17 -2.67 -8.37
C ALA A 68 -0.68 -1.28 -7.93
N GLU A 69 -1.58 -0.37 -7.57
CA GLU A 69 -1.21 0.95 -7.06
C GLU A 69 -0.45 0.85 -5.73
N ALA A 70 -0.89 0.00 -4.81
CA ALA A 70 -0.18 -0.23 -3.55
C ALA A 70 1.20 -0.87 -3.76
N LEU A 71 1.34 -1.77 -4.75
CA LEU A 71 2.64 -2.32 -5.15
C LEU A 71 3.58 -1.26 -5.71
N ALA A 72 3.07 -0.38 -6.58
CA ALA A 72 3.86 0.71 -7.15
C ALA A 72 4.40 1.64 -6.04
N VAL A 73 3.53 2.07 -5.12
CA VAL A 73 3.95 2.88 -3.97
C VAL A 73 5.00 2.17 -3.12
N LEU A 74 4.82 0.88 -2.81
CA LEU A 74 5.83 0.14 -2.05
C LEU A 74 7.18 0.08 -2.79
N SER A 75 7.15 -0.04 -4.12
CA SER A 75 8.36 0.03 -4.94
C SER A 75 9.04 1.40 -4.79
N ASP A 76 8.29 2.49 -5.01
CA ASP A 76 8.81 3.86 -4.96
C ASP A 76 9.39 4.21 -3.58
N LEU A 77 8.71 3.80 -2.50
CA LEU A 77 9.18 4.04 -1.12
C LEU A 77 10.38 3.18 -0.72
N THR A 78 10.69 2.12 -1.45
CA THR A 78 11.81 1.21 -1.16
C THR A 78 12.91 1.27 -2.21
N GLU A 79 12.87 2.26 -3.11
CA GLU A 79 13.94 2.47 -4.07
C GLU A 79 15.30 2.64 -3.36
N PRO A 80 16.38 2.01 -3.86
CA PRO A 80 17.69 2.08 -3.24
C PRO A 80 18.17 3.51 -2.97
N GLU A 81 17.89 4.43 -3.89
CA GLU A 81 18.24 5.84 -3.79
C GLU A 81 17.48 6.52 -2.64
N VAL A 82 16.17 6.30 -2.52
CA VAL A 82 15.32 6.85 -1.44
C VAL A 82 15.76 6.29 -0.08
N MET A 83 16.07 4.99 -0.02
CA MET A 83 16.54 4.34 1.20
C MET A 83 17.94 4.81 1.62
N ALA A 84 18.82 5.12 0.66
CA ALA A 84 20.16 5.64 0.91
C ALA A 84 20.17 7.08 1.45
N ASP A 85 19.11 7.86 1.17
CA ASP A 85 18.92 9.21 1.71
C ASP A 85 18.46 9.23 3.19
N CYS A 86 18.24 8.05 3.79
CA CYS A 86 17.88 7.90 5.20
C CYS A 86 19.10 7.55 6.07
N GLU A 87 19.05 7.93 7.35
CA GLU A 87 19.90 7.28 8.35
C GLU A 87 19.55 5.79 8.47
N ASP A 88 20.56 4.92 8.66
CA ASP A 88 20.38 3.47 8.74
C ASP A 88 19.28 3.03 9.70
N LYS A 89 19.14 3.73 10.83
CA LYS A 89 18.09 3.45 11.80
C LYS A 89 16.69 3.73 11.25
N VAL A 90 16.50 4.87 10.58
CA VAL A 90 15.20 5.26 10.00
C VAL A 90 14.82 4.30 8.88
N ALA A 91 15.77 3.99 7.99
CA ALA A 91 15.60 2.99 6.95
C ALA A 91 15.26 1.61 7.53
N GLY A 92 15.98 1.19 8.57
CA GLY A 92 15.77 -0.08 9.27
C GLY A 92 14.38 -0.19 9.90
N ASP A 93 13.96 0.83 10.66
CA ASP A 93 12.64 0.88 11.31
C ASP A 93 11.51 0.84 10.26
N PHE A 94 11.68 1.55 9.14
CA PHE A 94 10.74 1.55 8.02
C PHE A 94 10.61 0.15 7.40
N VAL A 95 11.73 -0.48 7.06
CA VAL A 95 11.75 -1.84 6.48
C VAL A 95 11.16 -2.85 7.45
N GLU A 96 11.49 -2.78 8.75
CA GLU A 96 10.92 -3.65 9.77
C GLU A 96 9.40 -3.51 9.86
N SER A 97 8.88 -2.28 9.75
CA SER A 97 7.43 -2.03 9.75
C SER A 97 6.71 -2.70 8.56
N LEU A 98 7.36 -2.81 7.40
CA LEU A 98 6.80 -3.45 6.22
C LEU A 98 6.95 -4.99 6.29
N VAL A 99 8.16 -5.46 6.61
CA VAL A 99 8.52 -6.87 6.55
C VAL A 99 7.94 -7.65 7.73
N THR A 100 8.14 -7.16 8.95
CA THR A 100 7.80 -7.88 10.18
C THR A 100 6.39 -7.52 10.64
N ASP A 101 6.09 -6.24 10.82
CA ASP A 101 4.80 -5.81 11.38
C ASP A 101 3.65 -6.00 10.39
N ALA A 102 3.88 -5.66 9.14
CA ALA A 102 2.86 -5.75 8.08
C ALA A 102 2.92 -7.06 7.29
N LYS A 103 3.95 -7.90 7.49
CA LYS A 103 4.10 -9.22 6.87
C LYS A 103 4.15 -9.18 5.34
N LEU A 104 4.78 -8.14 4.78
CA LEU A 104 4.85 -7.91 3.33
C LEU A 104 5.29 -9.16 2.53
N PRO A 105 6.35 -9.92 2.88
CA PRO A 105 6.79 -11.05 2.06
C PRO A 105 5.72 -12.12 1.84
N SER A 106 4.94 -12.44 2.89
CA SER A 106 3.86 -13.44 2.79
C SER A 106 2.72 -12.94 1.91
N ILE A 107 2.26 -11.71 2.15
CA ILE A 107 1.14 -11.12 1.42
C ILE A 107 1.50 -10.86 -0.04
N TYR A 108 2.72 -10.42 -0.32
CA TYR A 108 3.20 -10.13 -1.67
C TYR A 108 3.10 -11.35 -2.59
N ILE A 109 3.56 -12.52 -2.14
CA ILE A 109 3.49 -13.76 -2.93
C ILE A 109 2.04 -14.18 -3.18
N GLU A 110 1.17 -14.07 -2.18
CA GLU A 110 -0.26 -14.35 -2.33
C GLU A 110 -0.90 -13.43 -3.38
N THR A 111 -0.56 -12.13 -3.35
CA THR A 111 -1.07 -11.14 -4.30
C THR A 111 -0.58 -11.41 -5.72
N LEU A 112 0.71 -11.66 -5.93
CA LEU A 112 1.24 -11.98 -7.26
C LEU A 112 0.60 -13.25 -7.84
N TRP A 113 0.43 -14.28 -7.01
CA TRP A 113 -0.22 -15.52 -7.41
C TRP A 113 -1.67 -15.29 -7.82
N ARG A 114 -2.41 -14.48 -7.07
CA ARG A 114 -3.79 -14.11 -7.41
C ARG A 114 -3.87 -13.36 -8.73
N ILE A 115 -3.04 -12.32 -8.92
CA ILE A 115 -3.03 -11.53 -10.16
C ILE A 115 -2.72 -12.42 -11.38
N TYR A 116 -1.72 -13.29 -11.26
CA TYR A 116 -1.36 -14.24 -12.33
C TYR A 116 -2.55 -15.13 -12.73
N ARG A 117 -3.32 -15.63 -11.76
CA ARG A 117 -4.48 -16.50 -12.01
C ARG A 117 -5.69 -15.81 -12.61
N GLU A 118 -5.81 -14.49 -12.44
CA GLU A 118 -6.94 -13.72 -13.00
C GLU A 118 -6.66 -13.24 -14.43
N GLN A 119 -5.38 -13.25 -14.86
CA GLN A 119 -4.96 -12.87 -16.20
C GLN A 119 -4.75 -14.06 -17.17
N GLY A 120 -4.68 -15.29 -16.66
CA GLY A 120 -4.53 -16.53 -17.45
C GLY A 120 -5.80 -17.37 -17.50
#